data_AF-A0A4P7VB55-F1
#
_entry.id   AF-A0A4P7VB55-F1
#
_cell.length_a   1.000
_cell.length_b   1.000
_cell.length_c   1.000
_cell.angle_alpha   90.00
_cell.angle_beta   90.00
_cell.angle_gamma   90.00
#
_symmetry.space_group_name_H-M   'P 1'
#
loop_
_entity.id
_entity.type
_entity.pdbx_description
1 polymer ?
#
loop_
_entity_poly.entity_id
_entity_poly.type
_entity_poly.pdbx_seq_one_letter_code
_entity_poly.pdbx_strand_id
1 'polypeptide(L)'
;MENYIVSARKYRPSTFASVVGQKALTATLRNSISKERLAHAYLFTGSRGVGKTSCARIFAKTINCEHRTPDGEACNECASCREFNEGRSLNIIELDAASNNGIDDMRNLIDQVQVPPVHARYRVFIIDEVHMLSSGAFNAFLKTLEEPPSYVIFILATTEKHKIIPTILSRCQIYDFNRITINDMVEHLAYVATQEGITAEPAALNVIARKADGAMRDALSIFDQVAASSMGNVTYKSTVENLNILDHEYYDRLVEAMLTGNVPQALLIYKDIREKGFDSQFFITGLASHFRDLMVARDPSTISLLEADEESRQAMAKVAQQCTPQFLYKAMDLCNDADLNYRVASNKQFLVELTLIKLCQQIRPEGDSGNKLSAVTASQPASASNQLLKTTATSPKAAPAPQPANQVAQQPVSNQPLKAPVTPQPAAAPQPAHPQPAVPRRHQGLRTPGLSLKSTVTQANEQAAEYVRETPRRSTDFTDEQFAATWQSVIDSHPKEHLLINAMRVARPQRIEGARYGVTVESEAIRDSIVQSMPMLLEELHNRLENDFVTLDIALNKGQATATSLTDGEVYSLMRRKYPYLNNVIDDLHLTML
;
A
#
# COMPACT_ATOMS: atom_id res chain seq x y z
N MET A 1 37.05 -23.34 -13.84
CA MET A 1 35.63 -23.23 -13.44
C MET A 1 35.02 -22.19 -14.35
N GLU A 2 34.10 -22.57 -15.21
CA GLU A 2 33.31 -21.58 -15.94
C GLU A 2 32.42 -20.86 -14.93
N ASN A 3 32.31 -19.53 -15.04
CA ASN A 3 31.47 -18.76 -14.11
C ASN A 3 30.01 -19.18 -14.32
N TYR A 4 29.37 -19.70 -13.28
CA TYR A 4 27.94 -20.01 -13.31
C TYR A 4 27.15 -18.70 -13.50
N ILE A 5 26.52 -18.55 -14.66
CA ILE A 5 25.69 -17.39 -15.01
C ILE A 5 24.24 -17.85 -14.98
N VAL A 6 23.47 -17.25 -14.06
CA VAL A 6 22.00 -17.40 -13.93
C VAL A 6 21.33 -17.25 -15.30
N SER A 7 20.39 -18.14 -15.64
CA SER A 7 19.66 -18.19 -16.91
C SER A 7 18.98 -16.87 -17.24
N ALA A 8 18.46 -16.16 -16.23
CA ALA A 8 17.92 -14.80 -16.36
C ALA A 8 18.90 -13.77 -16.96
N ARG A 9 20.22 -14.03 -16.92
CA ARG A 9 21.27 -13.24 -17.58
C ARG A 9 21.79 -13.92 -18.86
N LYS A 10 21.93 -15.26 -18.87
CA LYS A 10 22.41 -16.05 -20.03
C LYS A 10 21.45 -15.96 -21.22
N TYR A 11 20.16 -16.10 -20.98
CA TYR A 11 19.08 -16.02 -21.97
C TYR A 11 18.46 -14.62 -22.10
N ARG A 12 19.20 -13.56 -21.73
CA ARG A 12 18.72 -12.20 -21.97
C ARG A 12 18.60 -11.97 -23.49
N PRO A 13 17.42 -11.60 -24.02
CA PRO A 13 17.21 -11.55 -25.46
C PRO A 13 18.13 -10.52 -26.11
N SER A 14 18.70 -10.90 -27.26
CA SER A 14 19.70 -10.15 -28.03
C SER A 14 19.16 -9.62 -29.36
N THR A 15 18.03 -10.15 -29.84
CA THR A 15 17.33 -9.75 -31.07
C THR A 15 15.85 -9.55 -30.83
N PHE A 16 15.15 -8.81 -31.70
CA PHE A 16 13.71 -8.59 -31.57
C PHE A 16 12.89 -9.88 -31.68
N ALA A 17 13.33 -10.83 -32.50
CA ALA A 17 12.73 -12.17 -32.58
C ALA A 17 12.79 -12.95 -31.25
N SER A 18 13.84 -12.76 -30.44
CA SER A 18 14.01 -13.45 -29.14
C SER A 18 13.18 -12.87 -27.98
N VAL A 19 12.44 -11.77 -28.19
CA VAL A 19 11.64 -11.13 -27.13
C VAL A 19 10.28 -11.83 -27.00
N VAL A 20 10.09 -12.53 -25.89
CA VAL A 20 8.87 -13.27 -25.54
C VAL A 20 7.69 -12.33 -25.28
N GLY A 21 6.49 -12.69 -25.74
CA GLY A 21 5.21 -12.01 -25.45
C GLY A 21 4.96 -10.64 -26.11
N GLN A 22 5.98 -9.94 -26.63
CA GLN A 22 5.86 -8.53 -27.07
C GLN A 22 5.77 -8.33 -28.59
N LYS A 23 5.19 -9.29 -29.33
CA LYS A 23 5.24 -9.38 -30.82
C LYS A 23 4.79 -8.09 -31.55
N ALA A 24 3.73 -7.43 -31.07
CA ALA A 24 3.22 -6.18 -31.67
C ALA A 24 4.14 -4.97 -31.42
N LEU A 25 4.74 -4.90 -30.23
CA LEU A 25 5.65 -3.82 -29.83
C LEU A 25 6.97 -3.92 -30.59
N THR A 26 7.56 -5.12 -30.67
CA THR A 26 8.81 -5.34 -31.42
C THR A 26 8.63 -5.12 -32.92
N ALA A 27 7.49 -5.53 -33.51
CA ALA A 27 7.15 -5.20 -34.88
C ALA A 27 7.03 -3.68 -35.12
N THR A 28 6.47 -2.93 -34.17
CA THR A 28 6.37 -1.47 -34.27
C THR A 28 7.74 -0.80 -34.21
N LEU A 29 8.62 -1.21 -33.29
CA LEU A 29 10.00 -0.69 -33.21
C LEU A 29 10.81 -1.01 -34.47
N ARG A 30 10.73 -2.26 -34.97
CA ARG A 30 11.33 -2.69 -36.24
C ARG A 30 10.86 -1.82 -37.42
N ASN A 31 9.55 -1.57 -37.51
CA ASN A 31 8.97 -0.69 -38.54
C ASN A 31 9.45 0.76 -38.46
N SER A 32 9.63 1.32 -37.26
CA SER A 32 10.19 2.66 -37.06
C SER A 32 11.64 2.76 -37.53
N ILE A 33 12.46 1.75 -37.24
CA ILE A 33 13.85 1.65 -37.72
C ILE A 33 13.90 1.54 -39.25
N SER A 34 13.12 0.64 -39.84
CA SER A 34 13.11 0.40 -41.29
C SER A 34 12.60 1.59 -42.12
N LYS A 35 11.78 2.46 -41.52
CA LYS A 35 11.27 3.69 -42.16
C LYS A 35 12.09 4.93 -41.81
N GLU A 36 13.20 4.77 -41.08
CA GLU A 36 14.04 5.85 -40.53
C GLU A 36 13.24 6.95 -39.77
N ARG A 37 12.11 6.55 -39.14
CA ARG A 37 11.26 7.43 -38.33
C ARG A 37 11.53 7.21 -36.85
N LEU A 38 12.68 7.70 -36.40
CA LEU A 38 13.08 7.67 -35.00
C LEU A 38 12.63 8.94 -34.27
N ALA A 39 12.08 8.77 -33.07
CA ALA A 39 11.82 9.87 -32.13
C ALA A 39 13.10 10.16 -31.33
N HIS A 40 13.20 11.37 -30.78
CA HIS A 40 14.31 11.75 -29.89
C HIS A 40 14.18 11.15 -28.48
N ALA A 41 12.97 10.80 -28.04
CA ALA A 41 12.72 10.21 -26.73
C ALA A 41 11.65 9.10 -26.78
N TYR A 42 11.97 7.98 -26.13
CA TYR A 42 11.14 6.80 -25.97
C TYR A 42 10.90 6.54 -24.49
N LEU A 43 9.66 6.18 -24.11
CA LEU A 43 9.32 5.75 -22.74
C LEU A 43 8.75 4.34 -22.75
N PHE A 44 9.50 3.39 -22.20
CA PHE A 44 9.13 1.99 -22.05
C PHE A 44 8.55 1.77 -20.64
N THR A 45 7.26 1.44 -20.58
CA THR A 45 6.47 1.32 -19.34
C THR A 45 5.88 -0.08 -19.23
N GLY A 46 5.75 -0.62 -18.03
CA GLY A 46 5.21 -1.97 -17.80
C GLY A 46 5.80 -2.62 -16.55
N SER A 47 5.30 -3.78 -16.12
CA SER A 47 5.74 -4.43 -14.89
C SER A 47 7.24 -4.82 -14.90
N ARG A 48 7.76 -5.22 -13.75
CA ARG A 48 9.14 -5.72 -13.64
C ARG A 48 9.29 -7.00 -14.48
N GLY A 49 10.48 -7.25 -15.01
CA GLY A 49 10.81 -8.52 -15.69
C GLY A 49 10.19 -8.77 -17.08
N VAL A 50 9.29 -7.93 -17.60
CA VAL A 50 8.67 -8.07 -18.94
C VAL A 50 9.59 -7.75 -20.14
N GLY A 51 10.86 -7.44 -19.88
CA GLY A 51 11.87 -7.24 -20.93
C GLY A 51 12.15 -5.78 -21.37
N LYS A 52 11.61 -4.76 -20.69
CA LYS A 52 11.80 -3.32 -21.01
C LYS A 52 13.25 -2.95 -21.35
N THR A 53 14.17 -3.13 -20.40
CA THR A 53 15.60 -2.79 -20.54
C THR A 53 16.29 -3.64 -21.61
N SER A 54 15.89 -4.89 -21.78
CA SER A 54 16.43 -5.76 -22.84
C SER A 54 15.99 -5.26 -24.23
N CYS A 55 14.72 -4.88 -24.38
CA CYS A 55 14.20 -4.27 -25.60
C CYS A 55 14.88 -2.93 -25.90
N ALA A 56 15.14 -2.09 -24.88
CA ALA A 56 15.89 -0.84 -25.02
C ALA A 56 17.31 -1.08 -25.56
N ARG A 57 18.02 -2.08 -25.02
CA ARG A 57 19.35 -2.49 -25.49
C ARG A 57 19.34 -3.01 -26.93
N ILE A 58 18.36 -3.85 -27.30
CA ILE A 58 18.18 -4.34 -28.68
C ILE A 58 17.93 -3.15 -29.61
N PHE A 59 17.02 -2.23 -29.25
CA PHE A 59 16.68 -1.06 -30.05
C PHE A 59 17.88 -0.12 -30.27
N ALA A 60 18.61 0.23 -29.20
CA ALA A 60 19.84 1.02 -29.28
C ALA A 60 20.89 0.38 -30.21
N LYS A 61 21.09 -0.93 -30.08
CA LYS A 61 22.02 -1.70 -30.92
C LYS A 61 21.60 -1.71 -32.39
N THR A 62 20.32 -1.95 -32.69
CA THR A 62 19.82 -2.03 -34.07
C THR A 62 19.84 -0.67 -34.77
N ILE A 63 19.61 0.43 -34.05
CA ILE A 63 19.73 1.79 -34.58
C ILE A 63 21.17 2.06 -35.08
N ASN A 64 22.19 1.73 -34.28
CA ASN A 64 23.59 1.98 -34.61
C ASN A 64 24.26 0.89 -35.48
N CYS A 65 23.53 -0.17 -35.84
CA CYS A 65 24.04 -1.24 -36.68
C CYS A 65 24.23 -0.78 -38.15
N GLU A 66 25.46 -0.87 -38.66
CA GLU A 66 25.85 -0.56 -40.06
C GLU A 66 25.14 -1.45 -41.08
N HIS A 67 25.23 -2.78 -40.89
CA HIS A 67 24.66 -3.78 -41.78
C HIS A 67 23.45 -4.41 -41.08
N ARG A 68 22.25 -3.90 -41.33
CA ARG A 68 21.00 -4.47 -40.79
C ARG A 68 20.56 -5.66 -41.64
N THR A 69 19.94 -6.67 -41.03
CA THR A 69 19.35 -7.79 -41.78
C THR A 69 18.12 -7.32 -42.59
N PRO A 70 17.66 -8.07 -43.61
CA PRO A 70 16.43 -7.74 -44.32
C PRO A 70 15.20 -7.60 -43.40
N ASP A 71 15.17 -8.37 -42.32
CA ASP A 71 14.17 -8.32 -41.25
C ASP A 71 14.35 -7.16 -40.26
N GLY A 72 15.24 -6.20 -40.55
CA GLY A 72 15.47 -5.01 -39.73
C GLY A 72 16.11 -5.30 -38.37
N GLU A 73 16.88 -6.38 -38.24
CA GLU A 73 17.62 -6.72 -37.01
C GLU A 73 19.11 -6.35 -37.12
N ALA A 74 19.81 -6.37 -35.98
CA ALA A 74 21.25 -6.10 -35.93
C ALA A 74 22.04 -7.34 -36.36
N CYS A 75 23.07 -7.19 -37.22
CA CYS A 75 23.87 -8.32 -37.71
C CYS A 75 24.74 -9.01 -36.65
N ASN A 76 24.94 -8.39 -35.48
CA ASN A 76 25.87 -8.83 -34.43
C ASN A 76 27.38 -8.83 -34.81
N GLU A 77 27.71 -8.68 -36.09
CA GLU A 77 29.08 -8.82 -36.62
C GLU A 77 29.83 -7.50 -36.88
N CYS A 78 29.14 -6.36 -37.04
CA CYS A 78 29.81 -5.07 -37.29
C CYS A 78 30.51 -4.53 -36.03
N ALA A 79 31.40 -3.54 -36.20
CA ALA A 79 32.21 -2.98 -35.11
C ALA A 79 31.33 -2.48 -33.94
N SER A 80 30.32 -1.66 -34.24
CA SER A 80 29.35 -1.18 -33.25
C SER A 80 28.61 -2.30 -32.51
N CYS A 81 28.25 -3.39 -33.21
CA CYS A 81 27.58 -4.54 -32.60
C CYS A 81 28.48 -5.33 -31.65
N ARG A 82 29.77 -5.52 -31.99
CA ARG A 82 30.76 -6.17 -31.13
C ARG A 82 31.07 -5.32 -29.90
N GLU A 83 31.31 -4.03 -30.10
CA GLU A 83 31.55 -3.07 -29.03
C GLU A 83 30.44 -3.03 -28.00
N PHE A 84 29.18 -3.06 -28.45
CA PHE A 84 28.03 -3.14 -27.55
C PHE A 84 27.92 -4.47 -26.81
N ASN A 85 28.16 -5.60 -27.50
CA ASN A 85 28.16 -6.93 -26.87
C ASN A 85 29.27 -7.09 -25.82
N GLU A 86 30.44 -6.51 -26.08
CA GLU A 86 31.61 -6.51 -25.20
C GLU A 86 31.52 -5.44 -24.08
N GLY A 87 30.49 -4.58 -24.10
CA GLY A 87 30.27 -3.53 -23.10
C GLY A 87 31.22 -2.33 -23.19
N ARG A 88 31.91 -2.17 -24.34
CA ARG A 88 32.87 -1.07 -24.60
C ARG A 88 32.34 0.02 -25.55
N SER A 89 31.04 0.02 -25.84
CA SER A 89 30.42 1.00 -26.74
C SER A 89 30.43 2.41 -26.12
N LEU A 90 31.08 3.36 -26.80
CA LEU A 90 31.09 4.78 -26.38
C LEU A 90 29.79 5.51 -26.75
N ASN A 91 28.98 4.93 -27.64
CA ASN A 91 27.79 5.57 -28.22
C ASN A 91 26.47 5.12 -27.57
N ILE A 92 26.50 4.11 -26.69
CA ILE A 92 25.33 3.61 -25.97
C ILE A 92 25.65 3.62 -24.48
N ILE A 93 25.00 4.51 -23.74
CA ILE A 93 25.22 4.74 -22.32
C ILE A 93 24.02 4.20 -21.56
N GLU A 94 24.25 3.22 -20.68
CA GLU A 94 23.24 2.66 -19.78
C GLU A 94 23.40 3.29 -18.38
N LEU A 95 22.39 4.03 -17.92
CA LEU A 95 22.30 4.60 -16.58
C LEU A 95 21.15 3.92 -15.81
N ASP A 96 21.42 3.45 -14.60
CA ASP A 96 20.39 3.06 -13.64
C ASP A 96 20.05 4.25 -12.74
N ALA A 97 18.82 4.77 -12.86
CA ALA A 97 18.36 5.90 -12.06
C ALA A 97 18.16 5.55 -10.58
N ALA A 98 18.06 4.27 -10.20
CA ALA A 98 18.03 3.88 -8.78
C ALA A 98 19.39 4.09 -8.10
N SER A 99 20.48 3.94 -8.87
CA SER A 99 21.85 4.13 -8.40
C SER A 99 22.40 5.55 -8.62
N ASN A 100 21.86 6.27 -9.61
CA ASN A 100 22.33 7.60 -10.06
C ASN A 100 21.16 8.60 -10.07
N ASN A 101 20.54 8.83 -8.90
CA ASN A 101 19.35 9.69 -8.77
C ASN A 101 19.65 11.18 -8.55
N GLY A 102 20.93 11.54 -8.47
CA GLY A 102 21.41 12.87 -8.11
C GLY A 102 21.22 13.90 -9.22
N ILE A 103 21.18 15.19 -8.82
CA ILE A 103 21.18 16.31 -9.78
C ILE A 103 22.50 16.35 -10.55
N ASP A 104 23.62 16.07 -9.87
CA ASP A 104 24.95 16.13 -10.45
C ASP A 104 25.23 14.97 -11.44
N ASP A 105 24.68 13.78 -11.18
CA ASP A 105 24.72 12.66 -12.13
C ASP A 105 24.01 13.02 -13.44
N MET A 106 22.84 13.67 -13.34
CA MET A 106 22.11 14.13 -14.52
C MET A 106 22.79 15.31 -15.21
N ARG A 107 23.51 16.19 -14.51
CA ARG A 107 24.37 17.21 -15.13
C ARG A 107 25.50 16.56 -15.93
N ASN A 108 26.22 15.60 -15.33
CA ASN A 108 27.26 14.83 -15.99
C ASN A 108 26.73 14.08 -17.23
N LEU A 109 25.48 13.62 -17.22
CA LEU A 109 24.82 13.04 -18.39
C LEU A 109 24.51 14.11 -19.45
N ILE A 110 23.99 15.26 -19.07
CA ILE A 110 23.68 16.38 -19.99
C ILE A 110 24.96 16.90 -20.68
N ASP A 111 26.08 16.97 -19.99
CA ASP A 111 27.36 17.36 -20.59
C ASP A 111 27.84 16.30 -21.61
N GLN A 112 27.62 15.01 -21.33
CA GLN A 112 27.90 13.94 -22.29
C GLN A 112 26.96 13.94 -23.50
N VAL A 113 25.72 14.45 -23.37
CA VAL A 113 24.76 14.59 -24.47
C VAL A 113 25.27 15.57 -25.53
N GLN A 114 26.05 16.59 -25.15
CA GLN A 114 26.60 17.58 -26.09
C GLN A 114 27.75 17.05 -26.95
N VAL A 115 28.32 15.88 -26.61
CA VAL A 115 29.45 15.29 -27.34
C VAL A 115 28.92 14.39 -28.47
N PRO A 116 29.28 14.64 -29.74
CA PRO A 116 28.78 13.87 -30.89
C PRO A 116 29.24 12.40 -30.86
N PRO A 117 28.51 11.49 -31.55
CA PRO A 117 28.87 10.08 -31.61
C PRO A 117 30.17 9.83 -32.39
N VAL A 118 30.90 8.80 -32.00
CA VAL A 118 32.19 8.41 -32.57
C VAL A 118 32.00 7.09 -33.32
N HIS A 119 32.16 7.09 -34.65
CA HIS A 119 31.92 5.92 -35.52
C HIS A 119 30.51 5.31 -35.42
N ALA A 120 29.48 6.07 -35.05
CA ALA A 120 28.08 5.65 -35.05
C ALA A 120 27.16 6.79 -35.54
N ARG A 121 25.92 6.46 -35.93
CA ARG A 121 24.92 7.45 -36.36
C ARG A 121 24.28 8.21 -35.20
N TYR A 122 24.04 7.53 -34.07
CA TYR A 122 23.34 8.09 -32.92
C TYR A 122 24.07 7.81 -31.61
N ARG A 123 23.96 8.75 -30.66
CA ARG A 123 24.32 8.57 -29.26
C ARG A 123 23.05 8.25 -28.46
N VAL A 124 22.99 7.05 -27.91
CA VAL A 124 21.78 6.53 -27.26
C VAL A 124 21.99 6.49 -25.75
N PHE A 125 21.05 7.08 -24.99
CA PHE A 125 21.05 7.07 -23.53
C PHE A 125 19.88 6.22 -23.04
N ILE A 126 20.18 5.09 -22.42
CA ILE A 126 19.19 4.21 -21.79
C ILE A 126 19.16 4.55 -20.31
N ILE A 127 18.02 5.06 -19.80
CA ILE A 127 17.83 5.38 -18.38
C ILE A 127 16.80 4.41 -17.81
N ASP A 128 17.25 3.42 -17.03
CA ASP A 128 16.38 2.43 -16.40
C ASP A 128 15.84 2.93 -15.06
N GLU A 129 14.65 2.44 -14.70
CA GLU A 129 13.81 2.85 -13.57
C GLU A 129 13.77 4.39 -13.34
N VAL A 130 13.55 5.15 -14.42
CA VAL A 130 13.62 6.63 -14.43
C VAL A 130 12.73 7.32 -13.38
N HIS A 131 11.68 6.65 -12.87
CA HIS A 131 10.85 7.14 -11.77
C HIS A 131 11.60 7.33 -10.43
N MET A 132 12.82 6.78 -10.31
CA MET A 132 13.69 6.91 -9.14
C MET A 132 14.54 8.19 -9.14
N LEU A 133 14.56 8.97 -10.25
CA LEU A 133 15.26 10.25 -10.30
C LEU A 133 14.65 11.26 -9.30
N SER A 134 15.52 12.07 -8.68
CA SER A 134 15.07 13.17 -7.84
C SER A 134 14.37 14.27 -8.65
N SER A 135 13.43 15.02 -8.05
CA SER A 135 12.69 16.09 -8.73
C SER A 135 13.60 17.18 -9.32
N GLY A 136 14.74 17.46 -8.68
CA GLY A 136 15.75 18.38 -9.20
C GLY A 136 16.46 17.83 -10.44
N ALA A 137 16.77 16.53 -10.45
CA ALA A 137 17.39 15.85 -11.58
C ALA A 137 16.44 15.79 -12.80
N PHE A 138 15.15 15.51 -12.56
CA PHE A 138 14.10 15.61 -13.58
C PHE A 138 14.02 17.02 -14.20
N ASN A 139 13.99 18.07 -13.39
CA ASN A 139 13.88 19.45 -13.89
C ASN A 139 15.12 19.89 -14.68
N ALA A 140 16.32 19.44 -14.29
CA ALA A 140 17.54 19.67 -15.08
C ALA A 140 17.47 18.98 -16.45
N PHE A 141 16.93 17.76 -16.50
CA PHE A 141 16.84 16.94 -17.70
C PHE A 141 15.79 17.43 -18.72
N LEU A 142 14.73 18.12 -18.27
CA LEU A 142 13.64 18.60 -19.15
C LEU A 142 14.12 19.40 -20.36
N LYS A 143 15.07 20.35 -20.17
CA LYS A 143 15.59 21.18 -21.27
C LYS A 143 16.25 20.34 -22.37
N THR A 144 17.05 19.37 -21.96
CA THR A 144 17.78 18.46 -22.86
C THR A 144 16.86 17.46 -23.54
N LEU A 145 15.73 17.13 -22.92
CA LEU A 145 14.69 16.27 -23.51
C LEU A 145 13.75 17.04 -24.44
N GLU A 146 13.59 18.36 -24.27
CA GLU A 146 12.86 19.27 -25.16
C GLU A 146 13.60 19.58 -26.45
N GLU A 147 14.88 19.95 -26.35
CA GLU A 147 15.71 20.37 -27.47
C GLU A 147 16.98 19.50 -27.59
N PRO A 148 16.85 18.17 -27.77
CA PRO A 148 17.99 17.28 -27.92
C PRO A 148 18.72 17.52 -29.25
N PRO A 149 20.06 17.37 -29.28
CA PRO A 149 20.81 17.34 -30.54
C PRO A 149 20.29 16.23 -31.47
N SER A 150 20.32 16.47 -32.78
CA SER A 150 19.72 15.56 -33.79
C SER A 150 20.30 14.15 -33.84
N TYR A 151 21.48 13.94 -33.26
CA TYR A 151 22.14 12.64 -33.13
C TYR A 151 21.83 11.91 -31.80
N VAL A 152 21.01 12.48 -30.91
CA VAL A 152 20.74 11.94 -29.58
C VAL A 152 19.38 11.25 -29.52
N ILE A 153 19.35 10.07 -28.89
CA ILE A 153 18.11 9.33 -28.62
C ILE A 153 18.08 8.91 -27.14
N PHE A 154 17.02 9.30 -26.43
CA PHE A 154 16.73 8.85 -25.08
C PHE A 154 15.79 7.65 -25.09
N ILE A 155 16.11 6.63 -24.30
CA ILE A 155 15.24 5.49 -24.03
C ILE A 155 15.07 5.37 -22.52
N LEU A 156 13.96 5.90 -22.03
CA LEU A 156 13.59 5.86 -20.62
C LEU A 156 12.81 4.57 -20.35
N ALA A 157 13.12 3.86 -19.27
CA ALA A 157 12.35 2.70 -18.82
C ALA A 157 11.83 2.91 -17.39
N THR A 158 10.59 2.48 -17.12
CA THR A 158 9.99 2.58 -15.78
C THR A 158 9.01 1.45 -15.49
N THR A 159 8.96 0.99 -14.25
CA THR A 159 7.86 0.19 -13.70
C THR A 159 6.61 1.01 -13.36
N GLU A 160 6.75 2.30 -13.07
CA GLU A 160 5.70 3.14 -12.52
C GLU A 160 5.44 4.39 -13.38
N LYS A 161 4.64 4.22 -14.44
CA LYS A 161 4.21 5.30 -15.36
C LYS A 161 3.60 6.51 -14.64
N HIS A 162 2.86 6.26 -13.55
CA HIS A 162 2.13 7.28 -12.79
C HIS A 162 3.02 8.20 -11.95
N LYS A 163 4.28 7.80 -11.67
CA LYS A 163 5.27 8.65 -10.98
C LYS A 163 6.01 9.61 -11.92
N ILE A 164 5.88 9.43 -13.23
CA ILE A 164 6.51 10.28 -14.23
C ILE A 164 5.68 11.55 -14.43
N ILE A 165 6.33 12.71 -14.34
CA ILE A 165 5.68 14.00 -14.53
C ILE A 165 5.07 14.12 -15.95
N PRO A 166 3.85 14.68 -16.11
CA PRO A 166 3.17 14.76 -17.41
C PRO A 166 3.96 15.48 -18.51
N THR A 167 4.86 16.40 -18.13
CA THR A 167 5.74 17.12 -19.07
C THR A 167 6.70 16.19 -19.81
N ILE A 168 7.20 15.13 -19.18
CA ILE A 168 8.04 14.11 -19.85
C ILE A 168 7.17 13.20 -20.71
N LEU A 169 6.00 12.79 -20.19
CA LEU A 169 5.06 11.94 -20.93
C LEU A 169 4.61 12.58 -22.26
N SER A 170 4.44 13.91 -22.30
CA SER A 170 4.04 14.62 -23.53
C SER A 170 5.16 14.78 -24.57
N ARG A 171 6.41 14.48 -24.21
CA ARG A 171 7.60 14.63 -25.07
C ARG A 171 8.19 13.28 -25.50
N CYS A 172 7.80 12.19 -24.85
CA CYS A 172 8.26 10.83 -25.16
C CYS A 172 7.25 10.05 -26.00
N GLN A 173 7.72 9.21 -26.92
CA GLN A 173 6.87 8.18 -27.52
C GLN A 173 6.71 7.02 -26.51
N ILE A 174 5.48 6.84 -26.01
CA ILE A 174 5.17 5.86 -24.97
C ILE A 174 4.90 4.48 -25.59
N TYR A 175 5.56 3.46 -25.04
CA TYR A 175 5.36 2.05 -25.36
C TYR A 175 5.06 1.27 -24.08
N ASP A 176 3.82 0.82 -23.95
CA ASP A 176 3.36 -0.01 -22.83
C ASP A 176 3.62 -1.50 -23.13
N PHE A 177 4.45 -2.14 -22.30
CA PHE A 177 4.78 -3.56 -22.31
C PHE A 177 3.75 -4.31 -21.46
N ASN A 178 3.06 -5.25 -22.09
CA ASN A 178 2.07 -6.08 -21.40
C ASN A 178 2.76 -7.16 -20.55
N ARG A 179 2.02 -7.73 -19.60
CA ARG A 179 2.42 -8.98 -18.93
C ARG A 179 2.55 -10.09 -19.97
N ILE A 180 3.58 -10.93 -19.82
CA ILE A 180 3.80 -12.07 -20.72
C ILE A 180 2.78 -13.16 -20.34
N THR A 181 2.22 -13.86 -21.34
CA THR A 181 1.21 -14.89 -21.05
C THR A 181 1.87 -16.13 -20.44
N ILE A 182 1.12 -16.86 -19.60
CA ILE A 182 1.60 -18.11 -18.97
C ILE A 182 2.09 -19.09 -20.06
N ASN A 183 1.38 -19.19 -21.19
CA ASN A 183 1.75 -20.08 -22.29
C ASN A 183 3.08 -19.67 -22.94
N ASP A 184 3.28 -18.38 -23.27
CA ASP A 184 4.56 -17.90 -23.83
C ASP A 184 5.73 -18.13 -22.83
N MET A 185 5.47 -18.02 -21.52
CA MET A 185 6.48 -18.28 -20.48
C MET A 185 6.82 -19.76 -20.38
N VAL A 186 5.82 -20.66 -20.40
CA VAL A 186 6.04 -22.12 -20.37
C VAL A 186 6.80 -22.58 -21.61
N GLU A 187 6.46 -22.08 -22.80
CA GLU A 187 7.17 -22.36 -24.06
C GLU A 187 8.66 -21.93 -23.96
N HIS A 188 8.92 -20.73 -23.43
CA HIS A 188 10.30 -20.25 -23.28
C HIS A 188 11.09 -20.98 -22.18
N LEU A 189 10.46 -21.34 -21.06
CA LEU A 189 11.08 -22.17 -20.02
C LEU A 189 11.41 -23.58 -20.55
N ALA A 190 10.53 -24.18 -21.34
CA ALA A 190 10.79 -25.47 -21.99
C ALA A 190 11.97 -25.39 -22.96
N TYR A 191 12.06 -24.32 -23.76
CA TYR A 191 13.23 -24.05 -24.60
C TYR A 191 14.52 -23.97 -23.77
N VAL A 192 14.54 -23.17 -22.70
CA VAL A 192 15.72 -23.05 -21.80
C VAL A 192 16.10 -24.39 -21.16
N ALA A 193 15.12 -25.17 -20.69
CA ALA A 193 15.36 -26.51 -20.14
C ALA A 193 16.06 -27.43 -21.15
N THR A 194 15.63 -27.44 -22.42
CA THR A 194 16.29 -28.25 -23.46
C THR A 194 17.71 -27.79 -23.79
N GLN A 195 18.00 -26.49 -23.70
CA GLN A 195 19.34 -25.94 -23.97
C GLN A 195 20.34 -26.21 -22.83
N GLU A 196 19.89 -26.22 -21.57
CA GLU A 196 20.72 -26.59 -20.42
C GLU A 196 20.79 -28.11 -20.17
N GLY A 197 20.00 -28.92 -20.89
CA GLY A 197 19.92 -30.37 -20.68
C GLY A 197 19.16 -30.77 -19.40
N ILE A 198 18.30 -29.88 -18.90
CA ILE A 198 17.46 -30.09 -17.70
C ILE A 198 16.17 -30.82 -18.11
N THR A 199 15.82 -31.89 -17.41
CA THR A 199 14.52 -32.54 -17.56
C THR A 199 13.48 -31.74 -16.79
N ALA A 200 12.41 -31.28 -17.45
CA ALA A 200 11.35 -30.49 -16.82
C ALA A 200 9.95 -30.96 -17.24
N GLU A 201 9.06 -31.14 -16.28
CA GLU A 201 7.66 -31.49 -16.52
C GLU A 201 6.82 -30.26 -16.90
N PRO A 202 5.92 -30.32 -17.90
CA PRO A 202 5.08 -29.18 -18.28
C PRO A 202 4.26 -28.59 -17.12
N ALA A 203 3.75 -29.45 -16.23
CA ALA A 203 3.02 -29.03 -15.03
C ALA A 203 3.91 -28.21 -14.07
N ALA A 204 5.18 -28.60 -13.90
CA ALA A 204 6.15 -27.84 -13.11
C ALA A 204 6.42 -26.46 -13.70
N LEU A 205 6.60 -26.38 -15.02
CA LEU A 205 6.80 -25.11 -15.72
C LEU A 205 5.57 -24.18 -15.61
N ASN A 206 4.35 -24.74 -15.62
CA ASN A 206 3.09 -24.00 -15.43
C ASN A 206 3.05 -23.36 -14.01
N VAL A 207 3.43 -24.11 -12.96
CA VAL A 207 3.55 -23.59 -11.59
C VAL A 207 4.56 -22.45 -11.50
N ILE A 208 5.73 -22.58 -12.13
CA ILE A 208 6.77 -21.53 -12.19
C ILE A 208 6.23 -20.27 -12.91
N ALA A 209 5.58 -20.45 -14.07
CA ALA A 209 5.05 -19.35 -14.86
C ALA A 209 3.94 -18.58 -14.12
N ARG A 210 3.03 -19.28 -13.44
CA ARG A 210 2.01 -18.67 -12.54
C ARG A 210 2.66 -17.86 -11.42
N LYS A 211 3.64 -18.46 -10.72
CA LYS A 211 4.32 -17.82 -9.58
C LYS A 211 5.06 -16.53 -9.98
N ALA A 212 5.50 -16.44 -11.24
CA ALA A 212 6.21 -15.29 -11.79
C ALA A 212 5.33 -14.17 -12.35
N ASP A 213 3.99 -14.30 -12.34
CA ASP A 213 3.03 -13.20 -12.59
C ASP A 213 3.29 -12.37 -13.89
N GLY A 214 3.71 -13.04 -14.96
CA GLY A 214 4.02 -12.43 -16.26
C GLY A 214 5.42 -11.83 -16.40
N ALA A 215 6.31 -12.02 -15.42
CA ALA A 215 7.68 -11.52 -15.40
C ALA A 215 8.71 -12.62 -15.76
N MET A 216 9.18 -12.64 -17.02
CA MET A 216 10.10 -13.70 -17.50
C MET A 216 11.43 -13.76 -16.72
N ARG A 217 11.96 -12.61 -16.28
CA ARG A 217 13.17 -12.56 -15.44
C ARG A 217 13.01 -13.36 -14.14
N ASP A 218 11.84 -13.25 -13.53
CA ASP A 218 11.57 -13.88 -12.23
C ASP A 218 11.25 -15.36 -12.43
N ALA A 219 10.56 -15.73 -13.52
CA ALA A 219 10.38 -17.13 -13.93
C ALA A 219 11.71 -17.86 -14.19
N LEU A 220 12.66 -17.25 -14.90
CA LEU A 220 13.98 -17.84 -15.13
C LEU A 220 14.78 -17.99 -13.82
N SER A 221 14.67 -17.01 -12.91
CA SER A 221 15.36 -17.05 -11.61
C SER A 221 14.79 -18.15 -10.71
N ILE A 222 13.45 -18.32 -10.73
CA ILE A 222 12.76 -19.42 -10.05
C ILE A 222 13.15 -20.78 -10.67
N PHE A 223 13.17 -20.88 -11.99
CA PHE A 223 13.55 -22.11 -12.70
C PHE A 223 14.97 -22.56 -12.33
N ASP A 224 15.94 -21.64 -12.31
CA ASP A 224 17.31 -21.94 -11.86
C ASP A 224 17.35 -22.42 -10.41
N GLN A 225 16.58 -21.80 -9.52
CA GLN A 225 16.50 -22.19 -8.10
C GLN A 225 15.95 -23.62 -7.94
N VAL A 226 14.88 -23.96 -8.66
CA VAL A 226 14.27 -25.30 -8.63
C VAL A 226 15.16 -26.34 -9.33
N ALA A 227 15.82 -25.98 -10.42
CA ALA A 227 16.76 -26.86 -11.11
C ALA A 227 17.99 -27.19 -10.24
N ALA A 228 18.52 -26.20 -9.52
CA ALA A 228 19.65 -26.37 -8.62
C ALA A 228 19.35 -27.29 -7.42
N SER A 229 18.16 -27.18 -6.82
CA SER A 229 17.76 -28.05 -5.72
C SER A 229 17.34 -29.45 -6.18
N SER A 230 16.81 -29.58 -7.39
CA SER A 230 16.34 -30.86 -7.96
C SER A 230 17.42 -31.61 -8.76
N MET A 231 18.69 -31.19 -8.69
CA MET A 231 19.81 -31.79 -9.44
C MET A 231 19.53 -31.94 -10.95
N GLY A 232 18.83 -30.97 -11.55
CA GLY A 232 18.48 -30.98 -12.98
C GLY A 232 17.23 -31.77 -13.38
N ASN A 233 16.40 -32.25 -12.44
CA ASN A 233 15.11 -32.88 -12.72
C ASN A 233 13.93 -32.11 -12.10
N VAL A 234 13.38 -31.16 -12.86
CA VAL A 234 12.31 -30.24 -12.43
C VAL A 234 10.94 -30.93 -12.55
N THR A 235 10.54 -31.62 -11.48
CA THR A 235 9.21 -32.25 -11.35
C THR A 235 8.20 -31.32 -10.68
N TYR A 236 6.90 -31.60 -10.85
CA TYR A 236 5.81 -30.85 -10.20
C TYR A 236 6.00 -30.80 -8.69
N LYS A 237 6.19 -31.97 -8.06
CA LYS A 237 6.36 -32.08 -6.61
C LYS A 237 7.56 -31.30 -6.09
N SER A 238 8.73 -31.43 -6.73
CA SER A 238 9.92 -30.66 -6.31
C SER A 238 9.71 -29.16 -6.46
N THR A 239 9.01 -28.74 -7.53
CA THR A 239 8.68 -27.33 -7.77
C THR A 239 7.77 -26.75 -6.69
N VAL A 240 6.73 -27.49 -6.30
CA VAL A 240 5.78 -27.12 -5.23
C VAL A 240 6.49 -27.02 -3.87
N GLU A 241 7.34 -28.00 -3.54
CA GLU A 241 8.14 -28.02 -2.30
C GLU A 241 9.16 -26.86 -2.25
N ASN A 242 9.86 -26.59 -3.35
CA ASN A 242 10.87 -25.51 -3.41
C ASN A 242 10.27 -24.10 -3.43
N LEU A 243 9.14 -23.91 -4.12
CA LEU A 243 8.47 -22.60 -4.18
C LEU A 243 7.61 -22.30 -2.96
N ASN A 244 7.48 -23.26 -2.04
CA ASN A 244 6.59 -23.22 -0.88
C ASN A 244 5.17 -22.79 -1.33
N ILE A 245 4.66 -23.47 -2.37
CA ILE A 245 3.30 -23.28 -2.91
C ILE A 245 2.40 -24.36 -2.32
N LEU A 246 1.20 -23.98 -1.91
CA LEU A 246 0.22 -24.93 -1.39
C LEU A 246 -0.46 -25.63 -2.56
N ASP A 247 -0.42 -26.96 -2.54
CA ASP A 247 -1.10 -27.78 -3.53
C ASP A 247 -2.62 -27.54 -3.47
N HIS A 248 -3.29 -27.64 -4.62
CA HIS A 248 -4.74 -27.44 -4.71
C HIS A 248 -5.50 -28.46 -3.84
N GLU A 249 -4.96 -29.69 -3.69
CA GLU A 249 -5.49 -30.71 -2.78
C GLU A 249 -5.66 -30.23 -1.33
N TYR A 250 -4.81 -29.32 -0.84
CA TYR A 250 -4.95 -28.77 0.52
C TYR A 250 -6.15 -27.84 0.64
N TYR A 251 -6.43 -27.06 -0.41
CA TYR A 251 -7.60 -26.19 -0.46
C TYR A 251 -8.87 -27.00 -0.66
N ASP A 252 -8.88 -28.01 -1.54
CA ASP A 252 -10.03 -28.90 -1.74
C ASP A 252 -10.40 -29.64 -0.45
N ARG A 253 -9.43 -30.19 0.28
CA ARG A 253 -9.64 -30.82 1.60
C ARG A 253 -10.16 -29.84 2.66
N LEU A 254 -9.76 -28.58 2.61
CA LEU A 254 -10.29 -27.53 3.49
C LEU A 254 -11.73 -27.17 3.14
N VAL A 255 -12.07 -27.08 1.85
CA VAL A 255 -13.44 -26.86 1.37
C VAL A 255 -14.34 -28.03 1.79
N GLU A 256 -13.89 -29.27 1.66
CA GLU A 256 -14.62 -30.46 2.15
C GLU A 256 -14.82 -30.43 3.68
N ALA A 257 -13.78 -30.07 4.44
CA ALA A 257 -13.88 -29.91 5.89
C ALA A 257 -14.86 -28.78 6.29
N MET A 258 -14.94 -27.69 5.53
CA MET A 258 -15.93 -26.62 5.73
C MET A 258 -17.35 -27.09 5.37
N LEU A 259 -17.54 -27.73 4.22
CA LEU A 259 -18.82 -28.31 3.76
C LEU A 259 -19.40 -29.33 4.75
N THR A 260 -18.55 -30.11 5.40
CA THR A 260 -18.93 -31.05 6.46
C THR A 260 -19.04 -30.41 7.85
N GLY A 261 -18.69 -29.13 8.00
CA GLY A 261 -18.69 -28.40 9.29
C GLY A 261 -17.65 -28.92 10.30
N ASN A 262 -16.59 -29.58 9.83
CA ASN A 262 -15.60 -30.28 10.63
C ASN A 262 -14.44 -29.36 11.03
N VAL A 263 -14.71 -28.49 12.01
CA VAL A 263 -13.71 -27.57 12.59
C VAL A 263 -12.39 -28.27 13.00
N PRO A 264 -12.39 -29.43 13.70
CA PRO A 264 -11.13 -30.12 14.03
C PRO A 264 -10.27 -30.48 12.82
N GLN A 265 -10.87 -30.98 11.73
CA GLN A 265 -10.11 -31.32 10.52
C GLN A 265 -9.52 -30.07 9.84
N ALA A 266 -10.27 -28.97 9.76
CA ALA A 266 -9.75 -27.71 9.20
C ALA A 266 -8.54 -27.18 9.99
N LEU A 267 -8.58 -27.27 11.33
CA LEU A 267 -7.47 -26.85 12.19
C LEU A 267 -6.26 -27.79 12.09
N LEU A 268 -6.47 -29.11 11.93
CA LEU A 268 -5.38 -30.07 11.70
C LEU A 268 -4.70 -29.83 10.36
N ILE A 269 -5.45 -29.61 9.28
CA ILE A 269 -4.88 -29.28 7.96
C ILE A 269 -4.05 -27.99 8.03
N TYR A 270 -4.54 -26.96 8.72
CA TYR A 270 -3.78 -25.72 8.93
C TYR A 270 -2.51 -25.93 9.78
N LYS A 271 -2.52 -26.85 10.75
CA LYS A 271 -1.32 -27.25 11.50
C LYS A 271 -0.29 -27.91 10.57
N ASP A 272 -0.69 -28.87 9.75
CA ASP A 272 0.20 -29.55 8.78
C ASP A 272 0.86 -28.55 7.81
N ILE A 273 0.08 -27.58 7.33
CA ILE A 273 0.55 -26.48 6.49
C ILE A 273 1.62 -25.66 7.23
N ARG A 274 1.43 -25.34 8.51
CA ARG A 274 2.42 -24.57 9.28
C ARG A 274 3.66 -25.37 9.66
N GLU A 275 3.54 -26.67 9.94
CA GLU A 275 4.70 -27.54 10.22
C GLU A 275 5.61 -27.69 9.00
N LYS A 276 5.07 -27.56 7.78
CA LYS A 276 5.84 -27.48 6.53
C LYS A 276 6.50 -26.10 6.28
N GLY A 277 6.27 -25.09 7.13
CA GLY A 277 6.91 -23.77 7.01
C GLY A 277 6.23 -22.81 6.04
N PHE A 278 4.94 -23.01 5.72
CA PHE A 278 4.16 -22.08 4.91
C PHE A 278 3.78 -20.83 5.71
N ASP A 279 3.84 -19.66 5.06
CA ASP A 279 3.37 -18.40 5.66
C ASP A 279 1.83 -18.33 5.65
N SER A 280 1.27 -17.91 6.80
CA SER A 280 -0.17 -17.91 7.03
C SER A 280 -0.93 -16.80 6.29
N GLN A 281 -0.25 -15.75 5.80
CA GLN A 281 -0.87 -14.74 4.93
C GLN A 281 -1.05 -15.30 3.53
N PHE A 282 0.00 -15.87 2.94
CA PHE A 282 -0.08 -16.53 1.64
C PHE A 282 -1.13 -17.64 1.60
N PHE A 283 -1.30 -18.37 2.71
CA PHE A 283 -2.41 -19.31 2.90
C PHE A 283 -3.80 -18.64 2.78
N ILE A 284 -4.04 -17.52 3.48
CA ILE A 284 -5.31 -16.79 3.41
C ILE A 284 -5.56 -16.26 1.99
N THR A 285 -4.56 -15.63 1.37
CA THR A 285 -4.70 -15.08 0.00
C THR A 285 -4.96 -16.20 -1.02
N GLY A 286 -4.28 -17.34 -0.90
CA GLY A 286 -4.51 -18.50 -1.75
C GLY A 286 -5.89 -19.12 -1.57
N LEU A 287 -6.36 -19.23 -0.32
CA LEU A 287 -7.72 -19.70 0.00
C LEU A 287 -8.78 -18.76 -0.58
N ALA A 288 -8.58 -17.43 -0.48
CA ALA A 288 -9.46 -16.43 -1.08
C ALA A 288 -9.52 -16.56 -2.62
N SER A 289 -8.37 -16.74 -3.28
CA SER A 289 -8.31 -16.99 -4.72
C SER A 289 -9.05 -18.28 -5.10
N HIS A 290 -8.84 -19.37 -4.34
CA HIS A 290 -9.52 -20.64 -4.58
C HIS A 290 -11.05 -20.53 -4.44
N PHE A 291 -11.57 -19.78 -3.45
CA PHE A 291 -13.02 -19.51 -3.36
C PHE A 291 -13.54 -18.69 -4.55
N ARG A 292 -12.77 -17.70 -5.02
CA ARG A 292 -13.10 -16.93 -6.22
C ARG A 292 -13.11 -17.81 -7.47
N ASP A 293 -12.13 -18.70 -7.61
CA ASP A 293 -12.01 -19.60 -8.75
C ASP A 293 -13.11 -20.68 -8.72
N LEU A 294 -13.51 -21.20 -7.55
CA LEU A 294 -14.70 -22.05 -7.37
C LEU A 294 -16.00 -21.32 -7.72
N MET A 295 -16.14 -20.03 -7.40
CA MET A 295 -17.31 -19.25 -7.81
C MET A 295 -17.38 -19.10 -9.34
N VAL A 296 -16.25 -18.81 -9.99
CA VAL A 296 -16.12 -18.68 -11.44
C VAL A 296 -16.31 -20.02 -12.16
N ALA A 297 -15.94 -21.14 -11.54
CA ALA A 297 -16.13 -22.49 -12.09
C ALA A 297 -17.59 -22.98 -12.02
N ARG A 298 -18.47 -22.29 -11.27
CA ARG A 298 -19.87 -22.69 -11.09
C ARG A 298 -20.75 -22.42 -12.31
N ASP A 299 -20.55 -21.28 -12.98
CA ASP A 299 -21.37 -20.86 -14.12
C ASP A 299 -20.66 -21.21 -15.43
N PRO A 300 -21.28 -22.00 -16.34
CA PRO A 300 -20.69 -22.38 -17.62
C PRO A 300 -20.18 -21.22 -18.48
N SER A 301 -20.77 -20.03 -18.34
CA SER A 301 -20.33 -18.83 -19.07
C SER A 301 -19.03 -18.25 -18.54
N THR A 302 -18.73 -18.41 -17.25
CA THR A 302 -17.53 -17.84 -16.59
C THR A 302 -16.36 -18.81 -16.53
N ILE A 303 -16.52 -20.11 -16.86
CA ILE A 303 -15.42 -21.09 -16.91
C ILE A 303 -14.25 -20.63 -17.78
N SER A 304 -14.51 -19.84 -18.83
CA SER A 304 -13.48 -19.24 -19.70
C SER A 304 -12.54 -18.25 -19.00
N LEU A 305 -12.91 -17.75 -17.81
CA LEU A 305 -12.08 -16.87 -16.98
C LEU A 305 -11.12 -17.65 -16.07
N LEU A 306 -11.22 -18.98 -15.98
CA LEU A 306 -10.22 -19.79 -15.28
C LEU A 306 -9.00 -20.02 -16.17
N GLU A 307 -7.88 -19.41 -15.73
CA GLU A 307 -6.52 -19.75 -16.11
C GLU A 307 -6.14 -21.10 -15.47
N ALA A 308 -6.77 -22.19 -15.90
CA ALA A 308 -6.55 -23.55 -15.43
C ALA A 308 -6.64 -24.54 -16.59
N ASP A 309 -5.98 -25.68 -16.45
CA ASP A 309 -6.07 -26.78 -17.42
C ASP A 309 -7.47 -27.41 -17.37
N GLU A 310 -7.91 -28.00 -18.48
CA GLU A 310 -9.31 -28.42 -18.65
C GLU A 310 -9.76 -29.49 -17.63
N GLU A 311 -8.85 -30.36 -17.21
CA GLU A 311 -9.09 -31.35 -16.16
C GLU A 311 -9.30 -30.69 -14.78
N SER A 312 -8.48 -29.69 -14.44
CA SER A 312 -8.63 -28.90 -13.21
C SER A 312 -9.93 -28.09 -13.21
N ARG A 313 -10.33 -27.49 -14.35
CA ARG A 313 -11.63 -26.80 -14.48
C ARG A 313 -12.80 -27.74 -14.18
N GLN A 314 -12.76 -28.96 -14.69
CA GLN A 314 -13.81 -29.95 -14.47
C GLN A 314 -13.84 -30.49 -13.03
N ALA A 315 -12.68 -30.62 -12.38
CA ALA A 315 -12.59 -30.94 -10.95
C ALA A 315 -13.21 -29.81 -10.10
N MET A 316 -12.79 -28.55 -10.34
CA MET A 316 -13.32 -27.39 -9.62
C MET A 316 -14.81 -27.18 -9.86
N ALA A 317 -15.33 -27.43 -11.07
CA ALA A 317 -16.76 -27.37 -11.36
C ALA A 317 -17.59 -28.37 -10.52
N LYS A 318 -17.07 -29.58 -10.27
CA LYS A 318 -17.73 -30.58 -9.40
C LYS A 318 -17.80 -30.11 -7.94
N VAL A 319 -16.71 -29.53 -7.41
CA VAL A 319 -16.68 -28.96 -6.05
C VAL A 319 -17.58 -27.73 -5.95
N ALA A 320 -17.53 -26.84 -6.94
CA ALA A 320 -18.33 -25.62 -7.01
C ALA A 320 -19.85 -25.87 -6.99
N GLN A 321 -20.31 -27.00 -7.55
CA GLN A 321 -21.71 -27.42 -7.50
C GLN A 321 -22.19 -27.80 -6.09
N GLN A 322 -21.31 -28.29 -5.23
CA GLN A 322 -21.63 -28.68 -3.84
C GLN A 322 -21.75 -27.46 -2.92
N CYS A 323 -20.98 -26.41 -3.18
CA CYS A 323 -21.07 -25.13 -2.46
C CYS A 323 -22.38 -24.40 -2.76
N THR A 324 -22.82 -23.50 -1.86
CA THR A 324 -23.84 -22.49 -2.17
C THR A 324 -23.19 -21.15 -2.54
N PRO A 325 -23.78 -20.32 -3.43
CA PRO A 325 -23.20 -19.02 -3.77
C PRO A 325 -23.07 -18.09 -2.56
N GLN A 326 -24.05 -18.11 -1.65
CA GLN A 326 -24.02 -17.32 -0.41
C GLN A 326 -22.86 -17.71 0.51
N PHE A 327 -22.51 -19.01 0.58
CA PHE A 327 -21.33 -19.45 1.30
C PHE A 327 -20.05 -18.89 0.67
N LEU A 328 -19.89 -19.00 -0.66
CA LEU A 328 -18.69 -18.51 -1.34
C LEU A 328 -18.51 -16.98 -1.21
N TYR A 329 -19.58 -16.18 -1.30
CA TYR A 329 -19.50 -14.73 -1.04
C TYR A 329 -19.02 -14.42 0.39
N LYS A 330 -19.65 -15.02 1.40
CA LYS A 330 -19.24 -14.84 2.82
C LYS A 330 -17.83 -15.38 3.09
N ALA A 331 -17.42 -16.44 2.40
CA ALA A 331 -16.10 -17.03 2.57
C ALA A 331 -14.99 -16.11 2.05
N MET A 332 -15.17 -15.53 0.86
CA MET A 332 -14.27 -14.50 0.33
C MET A 332 -14.21 -13.25 1.23
N ASP A 333 -15.36 -12.80 1.75
CA ASP A 333 -15.45 -11.66 2.66
C ASP A 333 -14.66 -11.89 3.96
N LEU A 334 -14.88 -13.04 4.61
CA LEU A 334 -14.13 -13.45 5.81
C LEU A 334 -12.62 -13.63 5.56
N CYS A 335 -12.22 -14.09 4.37
CA CYS A 335 -10.80 -14.18 4.00
C CYS A 335 -10.19 -12.79 3.75
N ASN A 336 -10.91 -11.86 3.12
CA ASN A 336 -10.48 -10.48 2.90
C ASN A 336 -10.33 -9.72 4.23
N ASP A 337 -11.31 -9.85 5.14
CA ASP A 337 -11.21 -9.34 6.52
C ASP A 337 -9.99 -9.91 7.25
N ALA A 338 -9.70 -11.21 7.08
CA ALA A 338 -8.54 -11.84 7.70
C ALA A 338 -7.21 -11.30 7.16
N ASP A 339 -7.08 -11.08 5.84
CA ASP A 339 -5.87 -10.52 5.24
C ASP A 339 -5.63 -9.05 5.66
N LEU A 340 -6.67 -8.22 5.63
CA LEU A 340 -6.60 -6.82 6.10
C LEU A 340 -6.16 -6.71 7.56
N ASN A 341 -6.71 -7.57 8.43
CA ASN A 341 -6.37 -7.58 9.85
C ASN A 341 -5.03 -8.29 10.16
N TYR A 342 -4.50 -9.12 9.25
CA TYR A 342 -3.28 -9.92 9.48
C TYR A 342 -2.04 -9.09 9.83
N ARG A 343 -1.93 -7.88 9.27
CA ARG A 343 -0.82 -6.95 9.56
C ARG A 343 -0.91 -6.29 10.94
N VAL A 344 -2.11 -6.16 11.50
CA VAL A 344 -2.39 -5.44 12.75
C VAL A 344 -2.53 -6.41 13.93
N ALA A 345 -2.93 -7.66 13.68
CA ALA A 345 -3.20 -8.66 14.72
C ALA A 345 -1.94 -9.07 15.51
N SER A 346 -2.02 -8.94 16.84
CA SER A 346 -0.97 -9.36 17.77
C SER A 346 -0.68 -10.86 17.74
N ASN A 347 -1.68 -11.68 17.42
CA ASN A 347 -1.54 -13.13 17.23
C ASN A 347 -2.13 -13.55 15.87
N LYS A 348 -1.23 -13.63 14.88
CA LYS A 348 -1.54 -14.02 13.49
C LYS A 348 -2.10 -15.45 13.38
N GLN A 349 -1.57 -16.39 14.16
CA GLN A 349 -2.05 -17.77 14.17
C GLN A 349 -3.53 -17.83 14.59
N PHE A 350 -3.86 -17.19 15.72
CA PHE A 350 -5.21 -17.18 16.26
C PHE A 350 -6.21 -16.51 15.31
N LEU A 351 -5.81 -15.45 14.59
CA LEU A 351 -6.65 -14.81 13.58
C LEU A 351 -7.06 -15.81 12.48
N VAL A 352 -6.10 -16.57 11.94
CA VAL A 352 -6.38 -17.55 10.87
C VAL A 352 -7.25 -18.69 11.38
N GLU A 353 -6.95 -19.22 12.58
CA GLU A 353 -7.74 -20.28 13.22
C GLU A 353 -9.19 -19.83 13.47
N LEU A 354 -9.38 -18.59 13.95
CA LEU A 354 -10.70 -18.00 14.14
C LEU A 354 -11.47 -17.86 12.81
N THR A 355 -10.80 -17.47 11.72
CA THR A 355 -11.41 -17.39 10.39
C THR A 355 -11.82 -18.78 9.89
N LEU A 356 -10.99 -19.80 10.04
CA LEU A 356 -11.34 -21.19 9.69
C LEU A 356 -12.54 -21.71 10.50
N ILE A 357 -12.60 -21.40 11.79
CA ILE A 357 -13.75 -21.73 12.66
C ILE A 357 -15.03 -21.03 12.16
N LYS A 358 -14.96 -19.72 11.87
CA LYS A 358 -16.10 -18.95 11.33
C LYS A 358 -16.60 -19.53 10.01
N LEU A 359 -15.70 -19.89 9.08
CA LEU A 359 -16.04 -20.49 7.79
C LEU A 359 -16.81 -21.81 7.96
N CYS A 360 -16.34 -22.70 8.83
CA CYS A 360 -17.01 -23.98 9.11
C CYS A 360 -18.40 -23.82 9.77
N GLN A 361 -18.65 -22.73 10.50
CA GLN A 361 -19.93 -22.49 11.15
C GLN A 361 -21.02 -21.96 10.20
N GLN A 362 -20.66 -21.27 9.11
CA GLN A 362 -21.63 -20.65 8.19
C GLN A 362 -22.48 -21.64 7.37
N ILE A 363 -22.06 -22.91 7.28
CA ILE A 363 -22.78 -23.95 6.52
C ILE A 363 -23.83 -24.68 7.37
N ARG A 364 -23.76 -24.56 8.70
CA ARG A 364 -24.88 -24.98 9.55
C ARG A 364 -26.02 -23.97 9.35
N PRO A 365 -27.20 -24.38 8.88
CA PRO A 365 -28.37 -23.50 8.92
C PRO A 365 -28.66 -23.12 10.38
N GLU A 366 -29.34 -22.00 10.61
CA GLU A 366 -29.71 -21.46 11.93
C GLU A 366 -30.80 -22.30 12.64
N GLY A 367 -30.80 -23.62 12.43
CA GLY A 367 -31.74 -24.62 12.94
C GLY A 367 -31.35 -25.25 14.28
N ASP A 368 -30.33 -24.72 14.96
CA ASP A 368 -30.07 -25.02 16.39
C ASP A 368 -29.70 -23.76 17.20
N SER A 369 -30.24 -22.60 16.79
CA SER A 369 -30.35 -21.41 17.67
C SER A 369 -31.54 -21.54 18.63
N GLY A 370 -31.73 -22.75 19.15
CA GLY A 370 -32.75 -23.13 20.13
C GLY A 370 -32.34 -22.86 21.58
N ASN A 371 -31.25 -22.13 21.83
CA ASN A 371 -30.94 -21.64 23.17
C ASN A 371 -30.37 -20.21 23.13
N LYS A 372 -31.26 -19.25 23.44
CA LYS A 372 -30.83 -17.96 23.99
C LYS A 372 -29.94 -18.23 25.20
N LEU A 373 -28.90 -17.42 25.42
CA LEU A 373 -28.23 -17.37 26.73
C LEU A 373 -29.19 -16.74 27.75
N SER A 374 -30.19 -17.53 28.16
CA SER A 374 -31.18 -17.18 29.15
C SER A 374 -30.63 -17.50 30.54
N ALA A 375 -30.41 -16.45 31.31
CA ALA A 375 -30.44 -16.43 32.78
C ALA A 375 -29.72 -17.58 33.51
N VAL A 376 -28.48 -17.32 33.93
CA VAL A 376 -27.91 -17.97 35.13
C VAL A 376 -28.83 -17.63 36.31
N THR A 377 -29.78 -18.53 36.57
CA THR A 377 -30.71 -18.43 37.69
C THR A 377 -30.32 -19.48 38.71
N ALA A 378 -29.97 -19.04 39.92
CA ALA A 378 -29.55 -19.93 40.97
C ALA A 378 -30.65 -20.93 41.34
N SER A 379 -30.27 -22.16 41.67
CA SER A 379 -31.09 -23.07 42.46
C SER A 379 -30.19 -23.88 43.38
N GLN A 380 -30.44 -23.76 44.68
CA GLN A 380 -29.70 -24.38 45.76
C GLN A 380 -30.09 -25.86 45.96
N PRO A 381 -29.31 -26.65 46.73
CA PRO A 381 -29.29 -28.10 46.60
C PRO A 381 -30.44 -28.81 47.34
N ALA A 382 -30.84 -29.96 46.81
CA ALA A 382 -31.69 -30.93 47.50
C ALA A 382 -30.85 -32.12 48.01
N SER A 383 -31.14 -32.55 49.23
CA SER A 383 -30.30 -33.45 50.03
C SER A 383 -30.54 -34.95 49.79
N ALA A 384 -29.61 -35.73 50.35
CA ALA A 384 -29.75 -37.12 50.81
C ALA A 384 -29.56 -38.27 49.79
N SER A 385 -28.41 -38.94 49.91
CA SER A 385 -28.38 -40.25 50.59
C SER A 385 -27.00 -40.61 51.15
N ASN A 386 -27.03 -41.34 52.27
CA ASN A 386 -25.90 -41.98 52.94
C ASN A 386 -25.16 -42.96 51.99
N GLN A 387 -23.92 -43.44 52.23
CA GLN A 387 -23.30 -43.72 53.53
C GLN A 387 -21.77 -43.85 53.39
N LEU A 388 -20.98 -43.36 54.35
CA LEU A 388 -19.54 -43.64 54.46
C LEU A 388 -19.24 -44.33 55.79
N LEU A 389 -18.37 -45.34 55.79
CA LEU A 389 -17.98 -46.11 56.97
C LEU A 389 -16.59 -45.68 57.49
N LYS A 390 -16.58 -45.04 58.66
CA LYS A 390 -15.47 -45.02 59.67
C LYS A 390 -14.17 -44.31 59.21
N THR A 391 -13.31 -43.74 60.07
CA THR A 391 -13.10 -43.92 61.52
C THR A 391 -12.33 -42.71 62.12
N THR A 392 -12.59 -42.32 63.39
CA THR A 392 -11.65 -41.77 64.43
C THR A 392 -10.69 -40.58 64.13
N ALA A 393 -10.36 -39.66 65.05
CA ALA A 393 -10.78 -39.36 66.43
C ALA A 393 -10.25 -37.98 66.93
N THR A 394 -10.87 -37.42 67.98
CA THR A 394 -10.35 -36.60 69.13
C THR A 394 -9.06 -35.75 69.05
N SER A 395 -8.86 -34.58 69.70
CA SER A 395 -9.68 -33.59 70.47
C SER A 395 -8.83 -32.25 70.63
N PRO A 396 -8.90 -31.36 71.66
CA PRO A 396 -9.37 -29.97 71.45
C PRO A 396 -8.51 -28.83 72.11
N LYS A 397 -9.15 -27.64 72.30
CA LYS A 397 -8.74 -26.44 73.11
C LYS A 397 -7.83 -25.42 72.37
N ALA A 398 -7.94 -24.09 72.52
CA ALA A 398 -8.66 -23.26 73.50
C ALA A 398 -9.23 -21.94 72.90
N ALA A 399 -10.18 -21.31 73.60
CA ALA A 399 -10.63 -19.91 73.40
C ALA A 399 -9.90 -18.97 74.41
N PRO A 400 -10.01 -17.61 74.35
CA PRO A 400 -11.27 -16.89 74.64
C PRO A 400 -11.55 -15.62 73.78
N ALA A 401 -12.78 -15.10 73.89
CA ALA A 401 -13.19 -13.78 73.37
C ALA A 401 -12.96 -12.65 74.41
N PRO A 402 -13.17 -11.35 74.05
CA PRO A 402 -14.51 -10.78 74.26
C PRO A 402 -15.01 -9.76 73.20
N GLN A 403 -16.32 -9.52 73.25
CA GLN A 403 -17.11 -8.42 72.64
C GLN A 403 -16.92 -7.10 73.46
N PRO A 404 -17.60 -5.94 73.24
CA PRO A 404 -18.76 -5.60 72.39
C PRO A 404 -18.47 -4.37 71.46
N ALA A 405 -19.38 -3.58 70.87
CA ALA A 405 -20.83 -3.39 71.08
C ALA A 405 -21.60 -2.94 69.80
N ASN A 406 -22.76 -2.29 70.01
CA ASN A 406 -23.72 -1.77 69.02
C ASN A 406 -24.45 -0.53 69.66
N GLN A 407 -25.41 0.09 68.95
CA GLN A 407 -26.38 1.17 69.32
C GLN A 407 -26.15 2.53 68.60
N VAL A 408 -27.17 3.33 68.21
CA VAL A 408 -28.65 3.19 68.21
C VAL A 408 -29.31 4.06 67.10
N ALA A 409 -30.56 3.77 66.78
CA ALA A 409 -31.40 4.38 65.73
C ALA A 409 -31.88 5.84 65.98
N GLN A 410 -32.43 6.50 64.94
CA GLN A 410 -33.87 6.82 64.82
C GLN A 410 -34.27 7.49 63.48
N GLN A 411 -35.52 7.26 63.05
CA GLN A 411 -36.21 7.90 61.90
C GLN A 411 -36.95 9.19 62.37
N PRO A 412 -37.47 10.07 61.48
CA PRO A 412 -38.86 9.88 60.98
C PRO A 412 -39.22 10.39 59.55
N VAL A 413 -40.09 9.60 58.90
CA VAL A 413 -41.14 9.82 57.86
C VAL A 413 -41.38 11.14 57.08
N SER A 414 -42.02 10.93 55.91
CA SER A 414 -42.94 11.81 55.14
C SER A 414 -42.32 12.76 54.07
N ASN A 415 -42.92 12.99 52.89
CA ASN A 415 -44.20 12.49 52.33
C ASN A 415 -44.21 12.45 50.78
N GLN A 416 -45.12 11.67 50.19
CA GLN A 416 -45.43 11.57 48.75
C GLN A 416 -46.31 12.76 48.27
N PRO A 417 -46.49 13.07 46.96
CA PRO A 417 -47.37 12.26 46.08
C PRO A 417 -47.08 12.24 44.54
N LEU A 418 -47.82 11.36 43.83
CA LEU A 418 -47.81 11.19 42.37
C LEU A 418 -48.78 12.13 41.63
N LYS A 419 -48.51 12.34 40.33
CA LYS A 419 -49.41 12.35 39.13
C LYS A 419 -48.67 13.01 37.96
N ALA A 420 -48.95 12.86 36.66
CA ALA A 420 -49.72 12.00 35.74
C ALA A 420 -49.62 12.72 34.36
N PRO A 421 -49.88 12.10 33.20
CA PRO A 421 -49.44 12.62 31.90
C PRO A 421 -50.46 13.55 31.20
N VAL A 422 -50.00 14.35 30.23
CA VAL A 422 -50.84 15.19 29.35
C VAL A 422 -50.42 15.07 27.87
N THR A 423 -51.42 15.10 26.99
CA THR A 423 -51.43 14.89 25.53
C THR A 423 -50.98 16.11 24.68
N PRO A 424 -50.70 15.92 23.38
CA PRO A 424 -50.24 16.99 22.46
C PRO A 424 -51.36 17.78 21.79
N GLN A 425 -51.06 18.99 21.31
CA GLN A 425 -51.94 19.85 20.49
C GLN A 425 -51.12 20.70 19.47
N PRO A 426 -51.74 21.36 18.46
CA PRO A 426 -51.31 21.13 17.07
C PRO A 426 -50.93 22.40 16.26
N ALA A 427 -50.64 22.19 14.97
CA ALA A 427 -50.16 23.20 14.02
C ALA A 427 -51.16 24.32 13.67
N ALA A 428 -50.62 25.48 13.26
CA ALA A 428 -51.34 26.61 12.68
C ALA A 428 -50.71 27.05 11.34
N ALA A 429 -51.50 27.71 10.48
CA ALA A 429 -51.24 27.98 9.07
C ALA A 429 -51.14 29.52 8.76
N PRO A 430 -50.84 29.98 7.52
CA PRO A 430 -50.05 31.20 7.29
C PRO A 430 -50.79 32.42 6.67
N GLN A 431 -50.14 33.61 6.68
CA GLN A 431 -50.37 34.80 5.81
C GLN A 431 -49.33 35.93 6.11
N PRO A 432 -49.21 37.04 5.34
CA PRO A 432 -48.72 37.16 3.96
C PRO A 432 -47.54 38.19 3.79
N ALA A 433 -47.20 38.59 2.56
CA ALA A 433 -45.90 39.18 2.17
C ALA A 433 -45.89 40.69 1.77
N HIS A 434 -44.67 41.29 1.61
CA HIS A 434 -44.21 42.28 0.59
C HIS A 434 -42.83 42.91 0.98
N PRO A 435 -42.02 43.57 0.11
CA PRO A 435 -41.54 43.15 -1.23
C PRO A 435 -40.01 43.42 -1.53
N GLN A 436 -39.42 42.59 -2.44
CA GLN A 436 -38.38 42.78 -3.53
C GLN A 436 -37.46 44.03 -3.62
N PRO A 437 -36.30 44.05 -4.36
CA PRO A 437 -35.87 43.28 -5.58
C PRO A 437 -34.44 42.65 -5.51
N ALA A 438 -33.93 41.69 -6.31
CA ALA A 438 -34.04 41.20 -7.71
C ALA A 438 -32.73 41.44 -8.53
N VAL A 439 -32.10 40.35 -9.03
CA VAL A 439 -30.99 40.36 -10.04
C VAL A 439 -31.20 39.16 -10.99
N PRO A 440 -30.97 39.27 -12.33
CA PRO A 440 -31.52 38.33 -13.32
C PRO A 440 -30.65 37.11 -13.73
N ARG A 441 -31.09 36.39 -14.77
CA ARG A 441 -30.91 34.94 -15.01
C ARG A 441 -29.63 34.48 -15.74
N ARG A 442 -29.30 33.20 -15.50
CA ARG A 442 -28.44 32.29 -16.31
C ARG A 442 -28.98 32.03 -17.74
N HIS A 443 -28.07 31.75 -18.67
CA HIS A 443 -28.31 30.86 -19.82
C HIS A 443 -27.93 29.40 -19.50
N GLN A 444 -28.45 28.44 -20.27
CA GLN A 444 -28.39 26.98 -19.99
C GLN A 444 -27.59 26.19 -21.05
N GLY A 445 -27.12 25.00 -20.63
CA GLY A 445 -26.55 23.93 -21.46
C GLY A 445 -25.38 23.25 -20.73
N LEU A 446 -25.19 21.93 -20.69
CA LEU A 446 -26.06 20.80 -21.04
C LEU A 446 -25.69 19.65 -20.07
N ARG A 447 -26.62 18.73 -19.74
CA ARG A 447 -26.37 17.64 -18.76
C ARG A 447 -26.02 16.31 -19.45
N THR A 448 -24.94 15.67 -19.00
CA THR A 448 -24.76 14.21 -19.03
C THR A 448 -24.25 13.73 -17.66
N PRO A 449 -24.53 12.48 -17.23
CA PRO A 449 -24.37 12.09 -15.82
C PRO A 449 -23.06 11.34 -15.55
N GLY A 450 -22.22 11.91 -14.69
CA GLY A 450 -21.08 11.23 -14.05
C GLY A 450 -21.34 11.02 -12.56
N LEU A 451 -21.06 9.81 -12.06
CA LEU A 451 -21.22 9.48 -10.65
C LEU A 451 -20.19 10.22 -9.78
N SER A 452 -20.62 10.74 -8.63
CA SER A 452 -19.75 11.36 -7.62
C SER A 452 -19.87 10.62 -6.28
N LEU A 453 -18.80 9.92 -5.90
CA LEU A 453 -18.67 9.24 -4.62
C LEU A 453 -18.07 10.18 -3.56
N LYS A 454 -18.88 11.09 -3.00
CA LYS A 454 -18.52 11.88 -1.80
C LYS A 454 -19.75 12.24 -0.93
N SER A 455 -20.38 11.26 -0.28
CA SER A 455 -21.33 11.49 0.84
C SER A 455 -21.73 10.22 1.60
N THR A 456 -20.78 9.44 2.11
CA THR A 456 -21.09 8.20 2.88
C THR A 456 -20.17 7.92 4.08
N VAL A 457 -19.47 8.93 4.59
CA VAL A 457 -18.63 8.82 5.82
C VAL A 457 -19.30 9.50 7.04
N THR A 458 -20.37 10.28 6.84
CA THR A 458 -20.99 11.11 7.89
C THR A 458 -22.25 10.51 8.53
N GLN A 459 -22.46 9.19 8.45
CA GLN A 459 -23.59 8.49 9.12
C GLN A 459 -23.21 7.17 9.81
N ALA A 460 -21.91 6.84 9.91
CA ALA A 460 -21.44 5.59 10.50
C ALA A 460 -20.88 5.74 11.94
N ASN A 461 -21.08 6.88 12.61
CA ASN A 461 -20.46 7.16 13.91
C ASN A 461 -21.38 7.76 14.99
N GLU A 462 -22.70 7.53 14.90
CA GLU A 462 -23.68 7.91 15.94
C GLU A 462 -24.21 6.69 16.76
N GLN A 463 -23.65 5.50 16.56
CA GLN A 463 -24.02 4.28 17.30
C GLN A 463 -22.80 3.48 17.80
N ALA A 464 -21.90 4.17 18.51
CA ALA A 464 -20.80 3.55 19.26
C ALA A 464 -20.49 4.34 20.55
N ALA A 465 -21.53 4.75 21.27
CA ALA A 465 -21.43 5.56 22.49
C ALA A 465 -22.10 4.88 23.69
N GLU A 466 -21.58 3.72 24.12
CA GLU A 466 -21.76 3.25 25.51
C GLU A 466 -20.70 2.19 25.88
N TYR A 467 -20.32 2.15 27.16
CA TYR A 467 -19.27 1.28 27.75
C TYR A 467 -17.80 1.57 27.40
N VAL A 468 -17.38 2.82 27.58
CA VAL A 468 -16.00 3.10 28.03
C VAL A 468 -15.99 3.07 29.56
N ARG A 469 -15.09 2.28 30.16
CA ARG A 469 -14.88 2.29 31.62
C ARG A 469 -14.30 3.64 32.03
N GLU A 470 -14.97 4.35 32.95
CA GLU A 470 -14.43 5.57 33.53
C GLU A 470 -13.21 5.25 34.41
N THR A 471 -12.02 5.37 33.83
CA THR A 471 -10.81 5.62 34.62
C THR A 471 -10.94 6.99 35.29
N PRO A 472 -10.59 7.12 36.59
CA PRO A 472 -10.66 8.41 37.28
C PRO A 472 -9.70 9.39 36.61
N ARG A 473 -10.26 10.36 35.89
CA ARG A 473 -9.48 11.39 35.19
C ARG A 473 -8.80 12.31 36.19
N ARG A 474 -7.53 12.61 35.96
CA ARG A 474 -6.76 13.53 36.78
C ARG A 474 -7.11 14.96 36.39
N SER A 475 -7.26 15.83 37.38
CA SER A 475 -7.72 17.21 37.21
C SER A 475 -7.01 18.17 38.17
N THR A 476 -5.67 18.08 38.25
CA THR A 476 -4.86 19.05 38.97
C THR A 476 -4.94 20.42 38.30
N ASP A 477 -5.17 21.47 39.09
CA ASP A 477 -5.05 22.84 38.60
C ASP A 477 -3.58 23.15 38.31
N PHE A 478 -3.30 23.62 37.09
CA PHE A 478 -1.96 23.99 36.63
C PHE A 478 -1.93 25.46 36.18
N THR A 479 -0.77 26.10 36.32
CA THR A 479 -0.57 27.50 35.89
C THR A 479 -0.05 27.57 34.45
N ASP A 480 -0.26 28.72 33.79
CA ASP A 480 0.19 28.96 32.42
C ASP A 480 1.73 28.89 32.31
N GLU A 481 2.44 29.23 33.40
CA GLU A 481 3.90 29.07 33.51
C GLU A 481 4.33 27.60 33.55
N GLN A 482 3.61 26.75 34.27
CA GLN A 482 3.84 25.30 34.29
C GLN A 482 3.55 24.69 32.91
N PHE A 483 2.50 25.13 32.22
CA PHE A 483 2.21 24.71 30.86
C PHE A 483 3.34 25.10 29.89
N ALA A 484 3.83 26.34 29.96
CA ALA A 484 4.94 26.83 29.13
C ALA A 484 6.26 26.09 29.41
N ALA A 485 6.56 25.79 30.67
CA ALA A 485 7.73 24.98 31.05
C ALA A 485 7.62 23.54 30.54
N THR A 486 6.45 22.91 30.63
CA THR A 486 6.20 21.58 30.07
C THR A 486 6.34 21.59 28.55
N TRP A 487 5.78 22.59 27.85
CA TRP A 487 5.92 22.73 26.39
C TRP A 487 7.38 22.81 25.94
N GLN A 488 8.22 23.58 26.65
CA GLN A 488 9.68 23.59 26.39
C GLN A 488 10.34 22.24 26.68
N SER A 489 9.97 21.59 27.78
CA SER A 489 10.54 20.29 28.15
C SER A 489 10.13 19.15 27.20
N VAL A 490 9.01 19.27 26.48
CA VAL A 490 8.60 18.33 25.40
C VAL A 490 9.41 18.55 24.12
N ILE A 491 9.77 19.81 23.81
CA ILE A 491 10.68 20.15 22.71
C ILE A 491 12.07 19.57 22.95
N ASP A 492 12.58 19.67 24.17
CA ASP A 492 13.93 19.20 24.52
C ASP A 492 14.04 17.66 24.59
N SER A 493 12.94 16.94 24.85
CA SER A 493 12.95 15.47 24.89
C SER A 493 12.92 14.78 23.52
N HIS A 494 12.70 15.51 22.41
CA HIS A 494 12.53 14.93 21.06
C HIS A 494 13.53 15.41 19.99
N PRO A 495 14.85 15.50 20.27
CA PRO A 495 15.85 16.18 19.42
C PRO A 495 16.03 15.62 18.01
N LYS A 496 15.45 14.45 17.69
CA LYS A 496 15.54 13.80 16.37
C LYS A 496 14.46 14.29 15.38
N GLU A 497 13.39 14.91 15.86
CA GLU A 497 12.27 15.37 15.02
C GLU A 497 12.39 16.86 14.69
N HIS A 498 13.38 17.20 13.86
CA HIS A 498 13.71 18.58 13.51
C HIS A 498 12.51 19.41 12.98
N LEU A 499 11.59 18.80 12.23
CA LEU A 499 10.41 19.50 11.71
C LEU A 499 9.42 19.86 12.82
N LEU A 500 9.11 18.91 13.72
CA LEU A 500 8.19 19.11 14.84
C LEU A 500 8.76 20.09 15.86
N ILE A 501 10.06 20.00 16.18
CA ILE A 501 10.75 20.97 17.05
C ILE A 501 10.65 22.38 16.49
N ASN A 502 10.95 22.56 15.20
CA ASN A 502 10.87 23.88 14.58
C ASN A 502 9.43 24.41 14.56
N ALA A 503 8.45 23.54 14.30
CA ALA A 503 7.03 23.87 14.39
C ALA A 503 6.62 24.34 15.80
N MET A 504 6.96 23.58 16.85
CA MET A 504 6.60 23.89 18.25
C MET A 504 7.37 25.10 18.83
N ARG A 505 8.56 25.41 18.31
CA ARG A 505 9.34 26.61 18.68
C ARG A 505 8.75 27.88 18.09
N VAL A 506 8.22 27.83 16.86
CA VAL A 506 7.55 28.95 16.20
C VAL A 506 6.14 29.15 16.77
N ALA A 507 5.37 28.07 16.91
CA ALA A 507 3.98 28.12 17.31
C ALA A 507 3.83 28.03 18.84
N ARG A 508 3.89 29.18 19.52
CA ARG A 508 3.69 29.26 20.98
C ARG A 508 2.19 29.13 21.32
N PRO A 509 1.77 28.14 22.14
CA PRO A 509 0.39 28.02 22.59
C PRO A 509 -0.03 29.20 23.47
N GLN A 510 -1.25 29.68 23.29
CA GLN A 510 -1.91 30.68 24.15
C GLN A 510 -3.18 30.09 24.76
N ARG A 511 -3.45 30.38 26.03
CA ARG A 511 -4.66 29.89 26.71
C ARG A 511 -5.90 30.58 26.14
N ILE A 512 -6.90 29.80 25.73
CA ILE A 512 -8.19 30.32 25.25
C ILE A 512 -9.18 30.35 26.41
N GLU A 513 -9.49 29.18 26.99
CA GLU A 513 -10.50 29.02 28.03
C GLU A 513 -10.27 27.73 28.81
N GLY A 514 -10.36 27.75 30.15
CA GLY A 514 -10.19 26.55 30.98
C GLY A 514 -8.82 25.87 30.74
N ALA A 515 -8.82 24.61 30.33
CA ALA A 515 -7.63 23.85 29.95
C ALA A 515 -7.39 23.79 28.42
N ARG A 516 -8.05 24.66 27.63
CA ARG A 516 -7.87 24.76 26.17
C ARG A 516 -6.77 25.75 25.80
N TYR A 517 -5.85 25.31 24.95
CA TYR A 517 -4.75 26.10 24.42
C TYR A 517 -4.84 26.20 22.89
N GLY A 518 -4.84 27.42 22.37
CA GLY A 518 -4.79 27.72 20.94
C GLY A 518 -3.35 27.82 20.44
N VAL A 519 -3.05 27.14 19.34
CA VAL A 519 -1.77 27.22 18.63
C VAL A 519 -2.00 27.82 17.25
N THR A 520 -1.48 29.02 17.02
CA THR A 520 -1.59 29.70 15.72
C THR A 520 -0.39 29.37 14.85
N VAL A 521 -0.63 28.91 13.63
CA VAL A 521 0.38 28.39 12.69
C VAL A 521 0.29 29.12 11.35
N GLU A 522 1.43 29.43 10.73
CA GLU A 522 1.51 30.24 9.50
C GLU A 522 1.45 29.41 8.20
N SER A 523 1.62 28.09 8.25
CA SER A 523 1.65 27.20 7.07
C SER A 523 0.86 25.90 7.29
N GLU A 524 0.13 25.44 6.27
CA GLU A 524 -0.62 24.18 6.30
C GLU A 524 0.29 22.98 6.55
N ALA A 525 1.49 22.93 5.96
CA ALA A 525 2.44 21.84 6.20
C ALA A 525 2.90 21.75 7.67
N ILE A 526 3.00 22.90 8.36
CA ILE A 526 3.35 22.95 9.79
C ILE A 526 2.15 22.51 10.64
N ARG A 527 0.93 22.94 10.27
CA ARG A 527 -0.30 22.48 10.93
C ARG A 527 -0.45 20.96 10.83
N ASP A 528 -0.31 20.41 9.63
CA ASP A 528 -0.48 18.97 9.39
C ASP A 528 0.58 18.16 10.15
N SER A 529 1.82 18.65 10.26
CA SER A 529 2.86 18.04 11.09
C SER A 529 2.51 18.02 12.59
N ILE A 530 1.95 19.10 13.16
CA ILE A 530 1.55 19.12 14.58
C ILE A 530 0.29 18.26 14.78
N VAL A 531 -0.66 18.27 13.84
CA VAL A 531 -1.86 17.41 13.88
C VAL A 531 -1.48 15.93 13.85
N GLN A 532 -0.50 15.54 13.03
CA GLN A 532 -0.03 14.15 12.95
C GLN A 532 0.63 13.68 14.26
N SER A 533 1.37 14.56 14.95
CA SER A 533 1.99 14.25 16.26
C SER A 533 1.07 14.54 17.46
N MET A 534 -0.16 15.02 17.24
CA MET A 534 -1.09 15.44 18.31
C MET A 534 -1.38 14.36 19.37
N PRO A 535 -1.61 13.07 19.04
CA PRO A 535 -1.92 12.05 20.05
C PRO A 535 -0.80 11.90 21.08
N MET A 536 0.45 11.90 20.61
CA MET A 536 1.66 11.81 21.43
C MET A 536 1.89 13.09 22.25
N LEU A 537 1.67 14.27 21.65
CA LEU A 537 1.79 15.55 22.36
C LEU A 537 0.76 15.67 23.49
N LEU A 538 -0.48 15.24 23.27
CA LEU A 538 -1.51 15.24 24.31
C LEU A 538 -1.20 14.23 25.41
N GLU A 539 -0.78 13.01 25.08
CA GLU A 539 -0.37 12.00 26.07
C GLU A 539 0.78 12.51 26.97
N GLU A 540 1.81 13.14 26.40
CA GLU A 540 2.93 13.69 27.15
C GLU A 540 2.52 14.89 28.02
N LEU A 541 1.60 15.73 27.54
CA LEU A 541 1.05 16.86 28.31
C LEU A 541 0.14 16.39 29.45
N HIS A 542 -0.75 15.41 29.22
CA HIS A 542 -1.62 14.81 30.24
C HIS A 542 -0.78 14.15 31.34
N ASN A 543 0.25 13.40 30.96
CA ASN A 543 1.16 12.74 31.91
C ASN A 543 1.98 13.73 32.73
N ARG A 544 2.51 14.82 32.14
CA ARG A 544 3.37 15.78 32.84
C ARG A 544 2.62 16.86 33.64
N LEU A 545 1.40 17.22 33.24
CA LEU A 545 0.56 18.18 33.98
C LEU A 545 -0.42 17.50 34.96
N GLU A 546 -0.49 16.16 34.91
CA GLU A 546 -1.48 15.34 35.62
C GLU A 546 -2.94 15.79 35.38
N ASN A 547 -3.22 16.28 34.17
CA ASN A 547 -4.54 16.81 33.83
C ASN A 547 -5.00 16.32 32.45
N ASP A 548 -5.99 15.43 32.45
CA ASP A 548 -6.51 14.77 31.23
C ASP A 548 -7.47 15.66 30.42
N PHE A 549 -7.74 16.89 30.88
CA PHE A 549 -8.65 17.85 30.23
C PHE A 549 -7.91 18.88 29.35
N VAL A 550 -6.58 18.81 29.27
CA VAL A 550 -5.78 19.66 28.38
C VAL A 550 -6.14 19.35 26.93
N THR A 551 -6.44 20.39 26.15
CA THR A 551 -6.75 20.29 24.72
C THR A 551 -6.04 21.38 23.92
N LEU A 552 -5.65 21.04 22.68
CA LEU A 552 -4.87 21.90 21.79
C LEU A 552 -5.61 22.15 20.48
N ASP A 553 -6.04 23.39 20.26
CA ASP A 553 -6.74 23.82 19.05
C ASP A 553 -5.77 24.52 18.08
N ILE A 554 -5.55 23.95 16.88
CA ILE A 554 -4.60 24.52 15.90
C ILE A 554 -5.34 25.36 14.85
N ALA A 555 -5.07 26.67 14.85
CA ALA A 555 -5.61 27.63 13.91
C ALA A 555 -4.57 28.12 12.89
N LEU A 556 -4.99 28.34 11.63
CA LEU A 556 -4.14 28.96 10.60
C LEU A 556 -4.24 30.47 10.68
N ASN A 557 -3.10 31.17 10.76
CA ASN A 557 -3.05 32.64 10.66
C ASN A 557 -3.44 33.05 9.23
N LYS A 558 -4.59 33.70 9.06
CA LYS A 558 -5.13 34.11 7.76
C LYS A 558 -5.07 35.62 7.48
N GLY A 559 -4.28 36.41 8.22
CA GLY A 559 -4.33 37.87 7.96
C GLY A 559 -3.35 38.85 8.60
N GLN A 560 -2.37 38.46 9.42
CA GLN A 560 -1.36 39.42 9.90
C GLN A 560 0.07 38.86 9.77
N ALA A 561 0.89 39.56 8.98
CA ALA A 561 2.28 39.22 8.73
C ALA A 561 3.17 39.64 9.91
N THR A 562 3.84 38.64 10.49
CA THR A 562 4.81 38.82 11.57
C THR A 562 6.17 39.25 10.98
N ALA A 563 6.97 40.04 11.71
CA ALA A 563 8.16 40.72 11.15
C ALA A 563 9.27 39.80 10.57
N THR A 564 9.18 38.48 10.78
CA THR A 564 10.04 37.43 10.22
C THR A 564 9.64 36.95 8.82
N SER A 565 8.54 37.44 8.24
CA SER A 565 8.01 36.95 6.95
C SER A 565 8.12 37.95 5.78
N LEU A 566 8.95 38.98 5.91
CA LEU A 566 9.15 40.00 4.87
C LEU A 566 10.25 39.56 3.89
N THR A 567 10.00 39.65 2.58
CA THR A 567 11.04 39.47 1.56
C THR A 567 12.03 40.64 1.56
N ASP A 568 13.25 40.47 1.02
CA ASP A 568 14.30 41.50 1.07
C ASP A 568 13.85 42.86 0.48
N GLY A 569 13.03 42.85 -0.57
CA GLY A 569 12.42 44.06 -1.14
C GLY A 569 11.36 44.73 -0.24
N GLU A 570 10.62 43.93 0.53
CA GLU A 570 9.65 44.42 1.53
C GLU A 570 10.36 44.94 2.77
N VAL A 571 11.41 44.27 3.24
CA VAL A 571 12.29 44.78 4.31
C VAL A 571 12.92 46.11 3.90
N TYR A 572 13.48 46.19 2.69
CA TYR A 572 14.09 47.42 2.14
C TYR A 572 13.09 48.58 2.06
N SER A 573 11.89 48.34 1.52
CA SER A 573 10.85 49.38 1.42
C SER A 573 10.30 49.80 2.79
N LEU A 574 10.27 48.90 3.78
CA LEU A 574 9.91 49.21 5.17
C LEU A 574 11.01 50.01 5.88
N MET A 575 12.30 49.71 5.64
CA MET A 575 13.42 50.53 6.11
C MET A 575 13.38 51.95 5.51
N ARG A 576 13.14 52.11 4.20
CA ARG A 576 13.00 53.42 3.53
C ARG A 576 11.85 54.25 4.12
N ARG A 577 10.75 53.61 4.54
CA ARG A 577 9.64 54.28 5.24
C ARG A 577 9.97 54.66 6.68
N LYS A 578 10.72 53.83 7.41
CA LYS A 578 11.04 54.04 8.83
C LYS A 578 12.19 55.03 9.04
N TYR A 579 13.11 55.14 8.07
CA TYR A 579 14.31 55.96 8.15
C TYR A 579 14.48 56.80 6.87
N PRO A 580 13.86 58.00 6.79
CA PRO A 580 13.82 58.79 5.56
C PRO A 580 15.20 59.21 5.01
N TYR A 581 16.20 59.33 5.88
CA TYR A 581 17.58 59.69 5.50
C TYR A 581 18.26 58.65 4.59
N LEU A 582 17.81 57.38 4.61
CA LEU A 582 18.37 56.36 3.71
C LEU A 582 18.12 56.70 2.24
N ASN A 583 17.02 57.37 1.91
CA ASN A 583 16.72 57.77 0.54
C ASN A 583 17.82 58.67 -0.03
N ASN A 584 18.21 59.70 0.72
CA ASN A 584 19.26 60.63 0.33
C ASN A 584 20.59 59.90 0.11
N VAL A 585 20.95 58.94 0.97
CA VAL A 585 22.18 58.15 0.84
C VAL A 585 22.15 57.22 -0.37
N ILE A 586 20.99 56.64 -0.71
CA ILE A 586 20.80 55.80 -1.90
C ILE A 586 20.92 56.64 -3.19
N ASP A 587 20.33 57.84 -3.19
CA ASP A 587 20.34 58.75 -4.32
C ASP A 587 21.75 59.37 -4.53
N ASP A 588 22.44 59.78 -3.46
CA ASP A 588 23.81 60.33 -3.49
C ASP A 588 24.88 59.30 -3.91
N LEU A 589 24.67 58.01 -3.63
CA LEU A 589 25.62 56.92 -3.94
C LEU A 589 25.19 56.06 -5.15
N HIS A 590 24.06 56.39 -5.79
CA HIS A 590 23.50 55.70 -6.97
C HIS A 590 23.39 54.17 -6.82
N LEU A 591 22.92 53.71 -5.66
CA LEU A 591 22.83 52.27 -5.35
C LEU A 591 21.55 51.64 -5.92
N THR A 592 21.69 50.50 -6.62
CA THR A 592 20.58 49.68 -7.12
C THR A 592 20.60 48.27 -6.53
N MET A 593 19.41 47.71 -6.32
CA MET A 593 19.23 46.31 -5.89
C MET A 593 19.37 45.37 -7.09
N LEU A 594 20.00 44.22 -6.88
CA LEU A 594 20.07 43.08 -7.81
C LEU A 594 18.94 42.07 -7.54
#